data_AF-B5A8N8-F1
#
_entry.id   AF-B5A8N8-F1
#
_cell.length_a   1.000
_cell.length_b   1.000
_cell.length_c   1.000
_cell.angle_alpha   90.00
_cell.angle_beta   90.00
_cell.angle_gamma   90.00
#
_symmetry.space_group_name_H-M   'P 1'
#
loop_
_entity.id
_entity.type
_entity.pdbx_description
1 polymer ?
#
loop_
_entity_poly.entity_id
_entity_poly.type
_entity_poly.pdbx_seq_one_letter_code
_entity_poly.pdbx_strand_id
1 'polypeptide(L)' 'IKENEVYSVWSGLPSLQMADEDTRLFAFYNLLHCLRRDSHKIDNYLKLLKCRIIYDSNC' A
#
# COMPACT_ATOMS: atom_id res chain seq x y z
N ILE A 1 23.41 -5.77 6.81
CA ILE A 1 22.17 -5.70 6.01
C ILE A 1 22.41 -4.65 4.95
N LYS A 2 22.23 -4.95 3.66
CA LYS A 2 22.35 -3.93 2.61
C LYS A 2 21.02 -3.18 2.56
N GLU A 3 20.95 -2.01 3.19
CA GLU A 3 19.81 -1.10 3.07
C GLU A 3 19.94 -0.34 1.74
N ASN A 4 19.51 -0.97 0.66
CA ASN A 4 19.22 -0.28 -0.58
C ASN A 4 17.71 -0.01 -0.59
N GLU A 5 17.32 1.17 -0.09
CA GLU A 5 15.93 1.61 -0.09
C GLU A 5 15.46 1.93 -1.51
N VAL A 6 14.98 0.91 -2.21
CA VAL A 6 14.35 1.04 -3.53
C VAL A 6 12.85 0.84 -3.36
N TYR A 7 12.14 1.91 -3.01
CA TYR A 7 10.68 1.94 -2.96
C TYR A 7 10.12 2.92 -3.99
N SER A 8 8.88 2.69 -4.41
CA SER A 8 8.18 3.58 -5.33
C SER A 8 7.87 4.92 -4.64
N VAL A 9 8.24 6.02 -5.28
CA VAL A 9 7.88 7.38 -4.81
C VAL A 9 6.43 7.68 -5.21
N TRP A 10 5.63 8.17 -4.26
CA TRP A 10 4.30 8.69 -4.53
C TRP A 10 4.34 10.23 -4.63
N SER A 11 3.89 10.77 -5.76
CA SER A 11 3.93 12.21 -6.06
C SER A 11 2.53 12.82 -6.25
N GLY A 12 1.49 12.24 -5.63
CA GLY A 12 0.08 12.64 -5.82
C GLY A 12 -0.39 13.81 -4.96
N LEU A 13 0.49 14.45 -4.18
CA LEU A 13 0.14 15.56 -3.29
C LEU A 13 -0.56 16.74 -4.01
N PRO A 14 -0.15 17.18 -5.21
CA PRO A 14 -0.82 18.30 -5.89
C PRO A 14 -2.31 18.02 -6.14
N SER A 15 -2.68 16.79 -6.50
CA SER A 15 -4.08 16.40 -6.74
C SER A 15 -4.93 16.45 -5.47
N LEU A 16 -4.34 16.21 -4.29
CA LEU A 16 -5.03 16.33 -3.01
C LEU A 16 -5.25 17.79 -2.57
N GLN A 17 -4.46 18.71 -3.11
CA GLN A 17 -4.49 20.14 -2.76
C GLN A 17 -5.23 20.99 -3.80
N MET A 18 -5.87 20.37 -4.80
CA MET A 18 -6.62 21.09 -5.82
C MET A 18 -7.81 21.85 -5.21
N ALA A 19 -8.05 23.05 -5.74
CA ALA A 19 -9.21 23.87 -5.36
C ALA A 19 -10.52 23.23 -5.85
N ASP A 20 -10.48 22.60 -7.02
CA ASP A 20 -11.59 21.83 -7.59
C ASP A 20 -11.96 20.66 -6.67
N GLU A 21 -13.19 20.68 -6.17
CA GLU A 21 -13.66 19.73 -5.15
C GLU A 21 -13.75 18.31 -5.72
N ASP A 22 -14.32 18.14 -6.91
CA ASP A 22 -14.50 16.83 -7.54
C ASP A 22 -13.15 16.14 -7.80
N THR A 23 -12.18 16.88 -8.33
CA THR A 23 -10.82 16.35 -8.56
C THR A 23 -10.14 15.99 -7.24
N ARG A 24 -10.29 16.83 -6.20
CA ARG A 24 -9.73 16.56 -4.88
C ARG A 24 -10.36 15.32 -4.24
N LEU A 25 -11.69 15.20 -4.27
CA LEU A 25 -12.42 14.04 -3.74
C LEU A 25 -12.04 12.75 -4.48
N PHE A 26 -11.90 12.81 -5.80
CA PHE A 26 -11.45 11.67 -6.59
C PHE A 26 -10.02 11.25 -6.23
N ALA A 27 -9.10 12.21 -6.01
CA ALA A 27 -7.75 11.92 -5.57
C ALA A 27 -7.71 11.25 -4.18
N PHE A 28 -8.52 11.72 -3.23
CA PHE A 28 -8.66 11.07 -1.92
C PHE A 28 -9.26 9.67 -2.02
N TYR A 29 -10.30 9.47 -2.84
CA TYR A 29 -10.89 8.16 -3.08
C TYR A 29 -9.83 7.15 -3.55
N ASN A 30 -9.04 7.53 -4.55
CA ASN A 30 -7.98 6.67 -5.09
C ASN A 30 -6.90 6.37 -4.05
N LEU A 31 -6.49 7.37 -3.26
CA LEU A 31 -5.51 7.18 -2.19
C LEU A 31 -6.00 6.14 -1.16
N LEU A 32 -7.23 6.30 -0.67
CA LEU A 32 -7.82 5.39 0.31
C LEU A 32 -8.05 3.98 -0.27
N HIS A 33 -8.47 3.91 -1.53
CA HIS A 33 -8.62 2.64 -2.25
C HIS A 33 -7.30 1.88 -2.34
N CYS A 34 -6.22 2.55 -2.76
CA CYS A 34 -4.88 1.98 -2.83
C CYS A 34 -4.39 1.55 -1.44
N LEU A 35 -4.55 2.40 -0.41
CA LEU A 35 -4.19 2.07 0.95
C LEU A 35 -4.87 0.78 1.44
N ARG A 36 -6.19 0.66 1.20
CA ARG A 36 -6.96 -0.54 1.57
C ARG A 36 -6.41 -1.79 0.87
N ARG A 37 -6.16 -1.69 -0.44
CA ARG A 37 -5.63 -2.79 -1.26
C ARG A 37 -4.24 -3.22 -0.79
N ASP A 38 -3.34 -2.27 -0.59
CA ASP A 38 -1.96 -2.56 -0.24
C ASP A 38 -1.82 -3.06 1.20
N SER A 39 -2.63 -2.52 2.13
CA SER A 39 -2.72 -3.05 3.50
C SER A 39 -3.17 -4.52 3.50
N HIS A 40 -4.22 -4.85 2.73
CA HIS A 40 -4.68 -6.23 2.59
C HIS A 40 -3.63 -7.14 1.94
N LYS A 41 -2.86 -6.62 0.97
CA LYS A 41 -1.76 -7.36 0.32
C LYS A 41 -0.63 -7.67 1.31
N ILE A 42 -0.22 -6.68 2.10
CA ILE A 42 0.83 -6.83 3.12
C ILE A 42 0.40 -7.85 4.17
N ASP A 43 -0.83 -7.76 4.69
CA ASP A 43 -1.38 -8.71 5.66
C ASP A 43 -1.36 -10.16 5.12
N ASN A 44 -1.83 -10.36 3.88
CA ASN A 44 -1.79 -11.68 3.25
C ASN A 44 -0.36 -12.20 3.06
N TYR A 45 0.58 -11.34 2.65
CA TYR A 45 1.98 -11.75 2.52
C TYR A 45 2.61 -12.11 3.85
N LEU A 46 2.31 -11.36 4.92
CA LEU A 46 2.77 -11.70 6.27
C LEU A 46 2.19 -13.03 6.75
N LYS A 47 0.91 -13.30 6.51
CA LYS A 47 0.28 -14.60 6.81
C LYS A 47 0.95 -15.74 6.06
N LEU A 48 1.20 -15.58 4.76
CA LEU A 48 1.88 -16.60 3.94
C LEU A 48 3.34 -16.82 4.38
N LEU A 49 4.07 -15.75 4.67
CA LEU A 49 5.45 -15.84 5.16
C LEU A 49 5.50 -16.52 6.52
N LYS A 50 4.62 -16.12 7.45
CA LYS A 50 4.46 -16.80 8.74
C LYS A 50 4.21 -18.30 8.53
N CYS A 51 3.34 -18.64 7.60
CA CYS A 51 3.02 -20.03 7.31
C CYS A 51 4.24 -20.83 6.84
N ARG A 52 4.97 -20.29 5.86
CA ARG A 52 6.16 -20.95 5.29
C ARG A 52 7.31 -21.04 6.28
N ILE A 53 7.57 -19.98 7.04
CA ILE A 53 8.76 -19.88 7.89
C ILE A 53 8.56 -20.64 9.21
N ILE A 54 7.37 -20.55 9.83
CA ILE A 54 7.13 -21.13 11.17
C ILE A 54 6.60 -22.56 11.08
N TYR A 55 5.73 -22.85 10.10
CA TYR A 55 4.99 -24.11 10.04
C TYR A 55 5.37 -24.99 8.85
N ASP A 56 6.43 -24.65 8.12
CA ASP A 56 6.85 -25.36 6.90
C ASP A 56 5.69 -25.55 5.91
N SER A 57 4.88 -24.51 5.74
CA SER A 57 3.68 -24.50 4.88
C SER A 57 2.51 -25.40 5.34
N ASN A 58 2.57 -26.00 6.52
CA ASN A 58 1.47 -26.76 7.13
C ASN A 58 0.61 -25.86 8.04
N CYS A 59 -0.10 -24.93 7.42
CA CYS A 59 -1.14 -24.10 8.02
C CYS A 59 -2.50 -24.48 7.43
#